data_AF-A0A3D3SWC9-F1
#
_entry.id   AF-A0A3D3SWC9-F1
#
_cell.length_a   1.000
_cell.length_b   1.000
_cell.length_c   1.000
_cell.angle_alpha   90.00
_cell.angle_beta   90.00
_cell.angle_gamma   90.00
#
_symmetry.space_group_name_H-M   'P 1'
#
loop_
_entity.id
_entity.type
_entity.pdbx_description
1 polymer ?
#
loop_
_entity_poly.entity_id
_entity_poly.type
_entity_poly.pdbx_seq_one_letter_code
_entity_poly.pdbx_strand_id
1 'polypeptide(L)' 'MVKPALVDCLIGPTASGKSGLALWLAQALSLNHGGQAVEIVSMDSALVYKAMDIGTAKPTPAERAQ' A
#
# COMPACT_ATOMS: atom_id res chain seq x y z
N MET A 1 -27.82 10.50 0.24
CA MET A 1 -27.25 9.20 -0.19
C MET A 1 -25.74 9.39 -0.31
N VAL A 2 -24.93 8.70 0.49
CA VAL A 2 -23.46 8.84 0.45
C VAL A 2 -22.94 7.98 -0.71
N LYS A 3 -22.07 8.54 -1.57
CA LYS A 3 -21.43 7.78 -2.64
C LYS A 3 -20.43 6.80 -2.04
N PRO A 4 -20.40 5.51 -2.46
CA PRO A 4 -19.42 4.56 -1.95
C PRO A 4 -17.98 5.03 -2.26
N ALA A 5 -17.06 4.74 -1.34
CA ALA A 5 -15.65 5.01 -1.53
C ALA A 5 -15.09 4.14 -2.68
N LEU A 6 -14.16 4.71 -3.45
CA LEU A 6 -13.39 3.95 -4.44
C LEU A 6 -12.34 3.12 -3.69
N VAL A 7 -12.21 1.84 -4.04
CA VAL A 7 -11.23 0.92 -3.44
C VAL A 7 -10.53 0.14 -4.54
N ASP A 8 -9.22 0.34 -4.69
CA ASP A 8 -8.40 -0.37 -5.66
C ASP A 8 -7.67 -1.56 -5.00
N CYS A 9 -7.70 -2.72 -5.66
CA CYS A 9 -7.07 -3.95 -5.16
C CYS A 9 -5.81 -4.29 -5.97
N LEU A 10 -4.64 -4.19 -5.34
CA LEU A 10 -3.37 -4.59 -5.95
C LEU A 10 -2.97 -6.01 -5.52
N ILE A 11 -3.15 -6.99 -6.42
CA ILE A 11 -2.86 -8.41 -6.18
C ILE A 11 -1.73 -8.94 -7.06
N GLY A 12 -1.12 -10.06 -6.65
CA GLY A 12 -0.02 -10.69 -7.39
C GLY A 12 0.91 -11.53 -6.50
N PRO A 13 1.80 -12.35 -7.09
CA PRO A 13 2.66 -13.26 -6.34
C PRO A 13 3.66 -12.54 -5.43
N THR A 14 4.17 -13.22 -4.40
CA THR A 14 5.24 -12.69 -3.55
C THR A 14 6.45 -12.28 -4.40
N ALA A 15 7.14 -11.21 -4.00
CA ALA A 15 8.28 -10.61 -4.72
C ALA A 15 7.96 -9.98 -6.10
N SER A 16 6.69 -9.84 -6.49
CA SER A 16 6.32 -9.18 -7.76
C SER A 16 6.37 -7.64 -7.73
N GLY A 17 6.91 -7.02 -6.69
CA GLY A 17 7.05 -5.56 -6.59
C GLY A 17 5.80 -4.77 -6.15
N LYS A 18 4.75 -5.43 -5.65
CA LYS A 18 3.47 -4.77 -5.28
C LYS A 18 3.64 -3.60 -4.29
N SER A 19 4.45 -3.76 -3.24
CA SER A 19 4.62 -2.71 -2.23
C SER A 19 5.20 -1.43 -2.83
N GLY A 20 6.18 -1.55 -3.74
CA GLY A 20 6.75 -0.41 -4.45
C GLY A 20 5.74 0.24 -5.40
N LEU A 21 4.97 -0.57 -6.13
CA LEU A 21 3.91 -0.05 -7.00
C LEU A 21 2.79 0.64 -6.21
N ALA A 22 2.42 0.13 -5.03
CA ALA A 22 1.41 0.74 -4.17
C ALA A 22 1.83 2.14 -3.69
N LEU A 23 3.10 2.31 -3.28
CA LEU A 23 3.65 3.61 -2.88
C LEU A 23 3.64 4.60 -4.06
N TRP A 24 4.09 4.17 -5.24
CA TRP A 24 4.07 5.00 -6.43
C TRP A 24 2.64 5.40 -6.83
N LEU A 25 1.69 4.46 -6.79
CA LEU A 25 0.28 4.74 -7.09
C LEU A 25 -0.32 5.72 -6.09
N ALA A 26 -0.05 5.58 -4.79
CA ALA A 26 -0.58 6.49 -3.78
C ALA A 26 -0.12 7.95 -4.05
N GLN A 27 1.14 8.13 -4.42
CA GLN A 27 1.68 9.45 -4.80
C GLN A 27 1.04 9.96 -6.10
N ALA A 28 0.97 9.14 -7.14
CA ALA A 28 0.43 9.53 -8.44
C ALA A 28 -1.08 9.86 -8.37
N LEU A 29 -1.85 9.09 -7.60
CA LEU A 29 -3.28 9.28 -7.40
C LEU A 29 -3.56 10.51 -6.55
N SER A 30 -2.78 10.77 -5.50
CA SER A 30 -2.93 11.98 -4.69
C SER A 30 -2.91 13.26 -5.53
N LEU A 31 -2.01 13.33 -6.52
CA LEU A 31 -1.94 14.44 -7.48
C LEU A 31 -3.20 14.56 -8.35
N ASN A 32 -3.78 13.44 -8.77
CA ASN A 32 -4.97 13.41 -9.64
C ASN A 32 -6.28 13.63 -8.88
N HIS A 33 -6.31 13.39 -7.56
CA HIS A 33 -7.50 13.54 -6.70
C HIS A 33 -7.52 14.87 -5.94
N GLY A 34 -6.95 15.93 -6.50
CA GLY A 34 -6.96 17.26 -5.89
C GLY A 34 -6.15 17.34 -4.59
N GLY A 35 -5.12 16.49 -4.44
CA GLY A 35 -4.27 16.43 -3.26
C GLY A 35 -4.81 15.55 -2.13
N GLN A 36 -5.89 14.81 -2.32
CA GLN A 36 -6.35 13.85 -1.32
C GLN A 36 -5.38 12.66 -1.22
N ALA A 37 -4.85 12.44 -0.02
CA ALA A 37 -4.00 11.29 0.26
C ALA A 37 -4.74 9.97 0.04
N VAL A 38 -4.03 9.00 -0.55
CA VAL A 38 -4.50 7.62 -0.69
C VAL A 38 -3.96 6.81 0.48
N GLU A 39 -4.84 6.07 1.15
CA GLU A 39 -4.45 5.15 2.22
C GLU A 39 -4.14 3.77 1.64
N ILE A 40 -2.97 3.22 2.00
CA ILE A 40 -2.58 1.86 1.62
C ILE A 40 -2.91 0.93 2.79
N VAL A 41 -3.80 -0.05 2.54
CA VAL A 41 -4.12 -1.10 3.51
C VAL A 41 -3.45 -2.41 3.07
N SER A 42 -2.69 -3.03 3.98
CA SER A 42 -2.06 -4.32 3.71
C SER A 42 -3.10 -5.44 3.65
N MET A 43 -3.07 -6.22 2.58
CA MET A 43 -3.87 -7.44 2.40
C MET A 43 -2.97 -8.69 2.40
N ASP A 44 -2.01 -8.75 3.33
CA ASP A 44 -1.09 -9.87 3.50
C ASP A 44 -1.15 -10.42 4.94
N SER A 45 -1.43 -11.71 5.07
CA SER A 45 -1.58 -12.38 6.37
C SER A 45 -0.28 -12.46 7.18
N ALA A 46 0.89 -12.30 6.57
CA ALA A 46 2.17 -12.37 7.25
C ALA A 46 2.64 -10.99 7.77
N LEU A 47 2.27 -9.89 7.08
CA LEU A 47 2.70 -8.53 7.46
C LEU A 47 2.11 -8.04 8.79
N VAL A 48 1.04 -8.67 9.30
CA VAL A 48 0.41 -8.32 10.58
C VAL A 48 1.28 -8.65 11.80
N TYR A 49 2.22 -9.60 11.67
CA TYR A 49 3.07 -10.01 12.78
C TYR A 49 4.18 -8.99 13.06
N LYS A 50 4.31 -8.59 14.33
CA LYS A 50 5.40 -7.71 14.78
C LYS A 50 6.72 -8.46 14.80
N ALA A 51 7.83 -7.75 14.60
CA ALA A 51 9.20 -8.26 14.59
C ALA A 51 9.53 -9.31 13.50
N MET A 52 8.61 -9.61 12.58
CA MET A 52 8.84 -10.52 11.44
C MET A 52 9.27 -9.79 10.16
N ASP A 53 9.95 -8.65 10.28
CA ASP A 53 10.03 -7.68 9.18
C ASP A 53 10.84 -8.18 7.96
N ILE A 54 11.93 -8.92 8.19
CA ILE A 54 12.81 -9.42 7.11
C ILE A 54 12.13 -10.57 6.35
N GLY A 55 11.67 -11.61 7.06
CA GLY A 55 11.12 -12.82 6.45
C GLY A 55 9.80 -12.60 5.71
N THR A 56 9.05 -11.54 6.07
CA THR A 56 7.79 -11.19 5.41
C THR A 56 7.94 -10.07 4.38
N ALA A 57 9.17 -9.65 4.08
CA ALA A 57 9.46 -8.51 3.21
C ALA A 57 8.63 -7.27 3.56
N LYS A 58 8.52 -6.95 4.86
CA LYS A 58 7.76 -5.79 5.31
C LYS A 58 8.43 -4.51 4.81
N PRO A 59 7.67 -3.56 4.23
CA PRO A 59 8.24 -2.26 3.87
C PRO A 59 8.92 -1.64 5.08
N THR A 60 10.12 -1.11 4.88
CA THR A 60 10.89 -0.42 5.91
C THR A 60 10.13 0.80 6.43
N PRO A 61 10.46 1.31 7.63
CA PRO A 61 9.89 2.56 8.11
C PRO A 61 10.10 3.74 7.15
N ALA A 62 11.23 3.78 6.44
CA ALA A 62 11.52 4.82 5.46
C ALA A 62 10.61 4.73 4.23
N GLU A 63 10.34 3.53 3.72
CA GLU A 63 9.40 3.33 2.60
C GLU A 63 7.96 3.69 2.98
N ARG A 64 7.53 3.42 4.22
CA ARG A 64 6.18 3.77 4.70
C ARG A 64 5.98 5.27 4.99
N ALA A 65 7.06 6.05 5.07
CA ALA A 65 7.00 7.48 5.34
C ALA A 65 6.98 8.33 4.06
N GLN A 66 7.01 7.69 2.89
CA GLN A 66 6.88 8.31 1.56
C GLN A 66 5.44 8.62 1.20
#